data_AF-A4BJA1-F1
#
_entry.id   AF-A4BJA1-F1
#
_cell.length_a   1.000
_cell.length_b   1.000
_cell.length_c   1.000
_cell.angle_alpha   90.00
_cell.angle_beta   90.00
_cell.angle_gamma   90.00
#
_symmetry.space_group_name_H-M   'P 1'
#
loop_
_entity.id
_entity.type
_entity.pdbx_description
1 polymer ?
#
loop_
_entity_poly.entity_id
_entity_poly.type
_entity_poly.pdbx_seq_one_letter_code
_entity_poly.pdbx_strand_id
1 'polypeptide(L)'
;MTGREPGVVGAAFALDDTWTGLITDGIHVHPGSIRLALKNKGFEKIFLVSDAMATVGSTQKSFELYGERIEEQDGRLVNQEGRLAGSAITLLDGIRYCIQSMSLPPEQVLAMVTRVPASYMQLEQQHGQLRDGAIADICYLDDDYNVQGVWREGEPIFTKQEANR
;
A
#
# COMPACT_ATOMS: atom_id res chain seq x y z
N MET A 1 6.32 -16.33 14.91
CA MET A 1 7.65 -16.89 14.54
C MET A 1 8.38 -17.20 15.84
N THR A 2 8.58 -18.48 16.16
CA THR A 2 9.49 -18.88 17.24
C THR A 2 10.78 -19.43 16.62
N GLY A 3 11.84 -19.60 17.40
CA GLY A 3 13.10 -20.15 16.89
C GLY A 3 13.01 -21.59 16.37
N ARG A 4 11.95 -22.34 16.72
CA ARG A 4 11.72 -23.72 16.27
C ARG A 4 10.61 -23.84 15.22
N GLU A 5 9.69 -22.88 15.20
CA GLU A 5 8.53 -22.88 14.31
C GLU A 5 8.41 -21.51 13.64
N PRO A 6 9.06 -21.33 12.47
CA PRO A 6 9.05 -20.06 11.76
C PRO A 6 7.65 -19.63 11.30
N GLY A 7 6.78 -20.62 11.01
CA GLY A 7 5.43 -20.40 10.52
C GLY A 7 5.39 -19.70 9.16
N VAL A 8 4.22 -19.19 8.78
CA VAL A 8 4.01 -18.54 7.47
C VAL A 8 4.90 -17.31 7.30
N VAL A 9 5.08 -16.49 8.35
CA VAL A 9 5.94 -15.30 8.29
C VAL A 9 7.40 -15.68 8.03
N GLY A 10 7.93 -16.66 8.76
CA GLY A 10 9.31 -17.09 8.53
C GLY A 10 9.49 -17.77 7.17
N ALA A 11 8.50 -18.53 6.69
CA ALA A 11 8.52 -19.10 5.34
C ALA A 11 8.48 -18.01 4.25
N ALA A 12 7.69 -16.96 4.44
CA ALA A 12 7.63 -15.82 3.51
C ALA A 12 8.98 -15.11 3.39
N PHE A 13 9.77 -15.05 4.46
CA PHE A 13 11.12 -14.46 4.43
C PHE A 13 12.21 -15.43 3.97
N ALA A 14 12.08 -16.72 4.25
CA ALA A 14 13.14 -17.71 3.96
C ALA A 14 13.13 -18.22 2.52
N LEU A 15 12.00 -18.13 1.82
CA LEU A 15 11.87 -18.60 0.44
C LEU A 15 12.00 -17.42 -0.53
N ASP A 16 12.94 -17.48 -1.47
CA ASP A 16 13.20 -16.37 -2.41
C ASP A 16 12.04 -16.13 -3.38
N ASP A 17 11.30 -17.17 -3.76
CA ASP A 17 10.25 -17.12 -4.78
C ASP A 17 8.91 -16.58 -4.27
N THR A 18 8.74 -16.41 -2.96
CA THR A 18 7.52 -15.81 -2.41
C THR A 18 7.47 -14.30 -2.66
N TRP A 19 6.28 -13.73 -2.61
CA TRP A 19 6.07 -12.28 -2.61
C TRP A 19 5.28 -11.90 -1.36
N THR A 20 5.49 -10.69 -0.86
CA THR A 20 4.88 -10.23 0.39
C THR A 20 4.08 -8.96 0.14
N GLY A 21 2.77 -9.03 0.38
CA GLY A 21 1.92 -7.84 0.52
C GLY A 21 2.11 -7.23 1.90
N LEU A 22 2.23 -5.90 1.98
CA LEU A 22 2.49 -5.20 3.24
C LEU A 22 1.58 -3.99 3.43
N ILE A 23 0.85 -3.96 4.55
CA ILE A 23 0.10 -2.78 5.01
C ILE A 23 1.04 -1.91 5.82
N THR A 24 1.27 -0.68 5.36
CA THR A 24 2.26 0.25 5.95
C THR A 24 1.58 1.44 6.61
N ASP A 25 0.77 1.16 7.63
CA ASP A 25 0.08 2.19 8.45
C ASP A 25 0.67 2.35 9.87
N GLY A 26 1.65 1.51 10.23
CA GLY A 26 2.23 1.49 11.58
C GLY A 26 1.32 0.88 12.66
N ILE A 27 0.12 0.43 12.31
CA ILE A 27 -0.88 -0.18 13.19
C ILE A 27 -0.91 -1.69 12.96
N HIS A 28 -1.12 -2.12 11.71
CA HIS A 28 -1.13 -3.54 11.34
C HIS A 28 0.25 -4.17 11.46
N VAL A 29 1.28 -3.40 11.08
CA VAL A 29 2.65 -3.87 11.09
C VAL A 29 3.54 -2.86 11.79
N HIS A 30 4.16 -3.29 12.88
CA HIS A 30 5.13 -2.47 13.60
C HIS A 30 6.30 -2.04 12.67
N PRO A 31 6.77 -0.78 12.71
CA PRO A 31 7.82 -0.29 11.80
C PRO A 31 9.11 -1.14 11.83
N GLY A 32 9.46 -1.73 12.97
CA GLY A 32 10.57 -2.68 13.06
C GLY A 32 10.40 -3.94 12.19
N SER A 33 9.17 -4.46 12.09
CA SER A 33 8.84 -5.62 11.25
C SER A 33 8.86 -5.26 9.76
N ILE A 34 8.42 -4.05 9.40
CA ILE A 34 8.55 -3.53 8.02
C ILE A 34 10.03 -3.47 7.62
N ARG A 35 10.89 -2.90 8.48
CA ARG A 35 12.35 -2.86 8.23
C ARG A 35 12.96 -4.26 8.14
N LEU A 36 12.50 -5.20 8.96
CA LEU A 36 12.95 -6.58 8.90
C LEU A 36 12.56 -7.25 7.58
N ALA A 37 11.32 -7.06 7.13
CA ALA A 37 10.83 -7.58 5.86
C ALA A 37 11.68 -7.06 4.70
N LEU A 38 11.88 -5.74 4.61
CA LEU A 38 12.71 -5.11 3.58
C LEU A 38 14.14 -5.64 3.56
N LYS A 39 14.76 -5.80 4.74
CA LYS A 39 16.13 -6.31 4.86
C LYS A 39 16.29 -7.77 4.42
N ASN A 40 15.32 -8.62 4.70
CA ASN A 40 15.42 -10.06 4.40
C ASN A 40 14.95 -10.37 2.98
N LYS A 41 13.88 -9.70 2.53
CA LYS A 41 13.20 -10.07 1.29
C LYS A 41 13.61 -9.23 0.08
N GLY A 42 14.14 -8.02 0.31
CA GLY A 42 14.34 -7.02 -0.73
C GLY A 42 13.03 -6.33 -1.10
N PHE A 43 13.12 -5.07 -1.54
CA PHE A 43 11.92 -4.32 -1.94
C PHE A 43 11.34 -4.85 -3.25
N GLU A 44 12.14 -5.56 -4.06
CA GLU A 44 11.77 -6.15 -5.35
C GLU A 44 10.74 -7.28 -5.23
N LYS A 45 10.49 -7.77 -4.02
CA LYS A 45 9.53 -8.83 -3.70
C LYS A 45 8.49 -8.43 -2.65
N ILE A 46 8.42 -7.15 -2.31
CA ILE A 46 7.44 -6.59 -1.39
C ILE A 46 6.60 -5.58 -2.13
N PHE A 47 5.28 -5.77 -2.17
CA PHE A 47 4.36 -4.77 -2.70
C PHE A 47 3.48 -4.21 -1.58
N LEU A 48 3.22 -2.91 -1.61
CA LEU A 48 2.37 -2.29 -0.61
C LEU A 48 0.90 -2.51 -0.97
N VAL A 49 0.09 -2.78 0.05
CA VAL A 49 -1.36 -2.89 -0.07
C VAL A 49 -1.99 -2.00 0.99
N SER A 50 -3.13 -1.39 0.67
CA SER A 50 -3.88 -0.63 1.68
C SER A 50 -4.67 -1.55 2.61
N ASP A 51 -5.23 -2.64 2.08
CA ASP A 51 -6.30 -3.40 2.73
C ASP A 51 -7.44 -2.47 3.21
N ALA A 52 -7.67 -1.41 2.44
CA ALA A 52 -8.64 -0.36 2.73
C ALA A 52 -10.07 -0.91 2.72
N MET A 53 -10.88 -0.47 3.68
CA MET A 53 -12.31 -0.82 3.72
C MET A 53 -13.21 0.41 3.49
N ALA A 54 -14.52 0.18 3.54
CA ALA A 54 -15.57 1.11 3.10
C ALA A 54 -15.57 2.51 3.77
N THR A 55 -14.84 2.71 4.86
CA THR A 55 -14.71 4.04 5.49
C THR A 55 -13.76 4.97 4.73
N VAL A 56 -12.83 4.43 3.93
CA VAL A 56 -11.90 5.22 3.12
C VAL A 56 -12.65 5.92 2.00
N GLY A 57 -12.57 7.26 1.97
CA GLY A 57 -13.29 8.09 1.00
C GLY A 57 -14.79 8.27 1.32
N SER A 58 -15.25 7.81 2.49
CA SER A 58 -16.64 7.92 2.94
C SER A 58 -16.78 8.85 4.14
N THR A 59 -17.94 9.47 4.29
CA THR A 59 -18.33 10.17 5.53
C THR A 59 -18.81 9.19 6.61
N GLN A 60 -19.16 7.96 6.23
CA GLN A 60 -19.54 6.91 7.18
C GLN A 60 -18.30 6.32 7.85
N LYS A 61 -18.38 6.15 9.17
CA LYS A 61 -17.30 5.61 10.01
C LYS A 61 -17.58 4.21 10.53
N SER A 62 -18.60 3.56 9.99
CA SER A 62 -18.93 2.17 10.29
C SER A 62 -19.59 1.49 9.10
N PHE A 63 -19.44 0.17 9.00
CA PHE A 63 -20.08 -0.66 7.99
C PHE A 63 -20.29 -2.08 8.53
N GLU A 64 -21.03 -2.91 7.80
CA GLU A 64 -21.17 -4.33 8.12
C GLU A 64 -20.23 -5.19 7.27
N LEU A 65 -19.55 -6.14 7.91
CA LEU A 65 -18.67 -7.11 7.27
C LEU A 65 -18.92 -8.49 7.89
N TYR A 66 -19.33 -9.46 7.07
CA TYR A 66 -19.66 -10.82 7.53
C TYR A 66 -20.65 -10.89 8.72
N GLY A 67 -21.58 -9.93 8.81
CA GLY A 67 -22.54 -9.84 9.90
C GLY A 67 -22.02 -9.17 11.18
N GLU A 68 -20.76 -8.72 11.19
CA GLU A 68 -20.21 -7.91 12.26
C GLU A 68 -20.24 -6.42 11.89
N ARG A 69 -20.55 -5.57 12.87
CA ARG A 69 -20.38 -4.12 12.73
C ARG A 69 -18.92 -3.78 12.94
N ILE A 70 -18.32 -3.16 11.92
CA ILE A 70 -16.95 -2.63 11.94
C ILE A 70 -17.03 -1.12 12.10
N GLU A 71 -16.19 -0.56 12.96
CA GLU A 71 -16.13 0.88 13.22
C GLU A 71 -14.70 1.39 13.10
N GLU A 72 -14.57 2.59 12.56
CA GLU A 72 -13.32 3.34 12.58
C GLU A 72 -13.18 4.05 13.93
N GLN A 73 -12.14 3.71 14.67
CA GLN A 73 -11.80 4.28 15.97
C GLN A 73 -10.31 4.59 15.97
N ASP A 74 -9.92 5.84 16.25
CA ASP A 74 -8.50 6.27 16.31
C ASP A 74 -7.67 5.88 15.07
N GLY A 75 -8.26 5.95 13.87
CA GLY A 75 -7.57 5.63 12.61
C GLY A 75 -7.39 4.14 12.33
N ARG A 76 -8.02 3.25 13.10
CA ARG A 76 -8.07 1.79 12.86
C ARG A 76 -9.50 1.30 12.74
N LEU A 77 -9.70 0.22 12.00
CA LEU A 77 -10.99 -0.46 11.92
C LEU A 77 -11.03 -1.57 12.95
N VAL A 78 -12.05 -1.57 13.79
CA VAL A 78 -12.23 -2.58 14.83
C VAL A 78 -13.62 -3.20 14.76
N ASN A 79 -13.69 -4.50 15.01
CA ASN A 79 -14.96 -5.18 15.24
C ASN A 79 -15.43 -5.00 16.70
N GLN A 80 -16.59 -5.57 17.05
CA GLN A 80 -17.17 -5.49 18.40
C GLN A 80 -16.28 -6.07 19.50
N GLU A 81 -15.35 -6.97 19.15
CA GLU A 81 -14.38 -7.56 20.07
C GLU A 81 -13.07 -6.74 20.16
N GLY A 82 -12.99 -5.61 19.45
CA GLY A 82 -11.80 -4.74 19.42
C GLY A 82 -10.66 -5.25 18.53
N ARG A 83 -10.91 -6.25 17.68
CA ARG A 83 -9.90 -6.80 16.74
C ARG A 83 -9.84 -5.97 15.47
N LEU A 84 -8.64 -5.85 14.88
CA LEU A 84 -8.46 -5.18 13.59
C LEU A 84 -9.25 -5.89 12.48
N ALA A 85 -9.94 -5.11 11.65
CA ALA A 85 -10.79 -5.58 10.56
C ALA A 85 -10.55 -4.78 9.27
N GLY A 86 -9.33 -4.94 8.71
CA GLY A 86 -8.84 -4.16 7.59
C GLY A 86 -8.28 -2.81 8.01
N SER A 87 -7.97 -1.97 7.03
CA SER A 87 -7.38 -0.64 7.25
C SER A 87 -8.29 0.51 6.87
N ALA A 88 -8.08 1.65 7.54
CA ALA A 88 -8.73 2.93 7.27
C ALA A 88 -7.81 3.89 6.48
N ILE A 89 -6.75 3.38 5.84
CA ILE A 89 -5.80 4.21 5.07
C ILE A 89 -5.94 4.01 3.55
N THR A 90 -5.59 5.03 2.78
CA THR A 90 -5.35 4.89 1.33
C THR A 90 -3.98 4.29 1.07
N LEU A 91 -3.73 3.83 -0.17
CA LEU A 91 -2.37 3.41 -0.57
C LEU A 91 -1.37 4.58 -0.51
N LEU A 92 -1.82 5.82 -0.77
CA LEU A 92 -1.00 7.03 -0.69
C LEU A 92 -0.57 7.35 0.74
N ASP A 93 -1.44 7.12 1.72
CA ASP A 93 -1.08 7.27 3.13
C ASP A 93 0.02 6.27 3.50
N GLY A 94 -0.05 5.04 2.97
CA GLY A 94 1.01 4.04 3.13
C GLY A 94 2.34 4.46 2.50
N ILE A 95 2.31 5.07 1.30
CA ILE A 95 3.49 5.64 0.63
C ILE A 95 4.10 6.74 1.49
N ARG A 96 3.30 7.70 1.95
CA ARG A 96 3.76 8.81 2.80
C ARG A 96 4.34 8.30 4.11
N TYR A 97 3.70 7.34 4.76
CA TYR A 97 4.23 6.74 5.98
C TYR A 97 5.60 6.11 5.75
N CYS A 98 5.76 5.34 4.66
CA CYS A 98 7.06 4.76 4.30
C CYS A 98 8.14 5.81 4.04
N ILE A 99 7.84 6.87 3.29
CA ILE A 99 8.84 7.86 2.90
C ILE A 99 9.10 8.86 4.04
N GLN A 100 8.06 9.47 4.58
CA GLN A 100 8.16 10.58 5.53
C GLN A 100 8.42 10.09 6.96
N SER A 101 7.71 9.04 7.42
CA SER A 101 7.84 8.56 8.80
C SER A 101 8.94 7.51 8.96
N MET A 102 9.13 6.64 7.96
CA MET A 102 10.15 5.59 8.01
C MET A 102 11.46 5.96 7.30
N SER A 103 11.49 7.07 6.56
CA SER A 103 12.65 7.53 5.78
C SER A 103 13.15 6.50 4.78
N LEU A 104 12.23 5.77 4.14
CA LEU A 104 12.58 4.85 3.05
C LEU A 104 12.80 5.61 1.74
N PRO A 105 13.69 5.13 0.85
CA PRO A 105 13.96 5.80 -0.42
C PRO A 105 12.70 5.85 -1.31
N PRO A 106 12.30 7.04 -1.81
CA PRO A 106 11.09 7.20 -2.62
C PRO A 106 11.01 6.26 -3.82
N GLU A 107 12.12 6.06 -4.52
CA GLU A 107 12.19 5.20 -5.70
C GLU A 107 11.89 3.73 -5.39
N GLN A 108 12.28 3.26 -4.19
CA GLN A 108 11.94 1.90 -3.74
C GLN A 108 10.47 1.83 -3.39
N VAL A 109 9.96 2.80 -2.62
CA VAL A 109 8.54 2.84 -2.22
C VAL A 109 7.61 2.92 -3.42
N LEU A 110 7.92 3.78 -4.40
CA LEU A 110 7.15 3.89 -5.62
C LEU A 110 7.22 2.61 -6.45
N ALA A 111 8.36 1.92 -6.51
CA ALA A 111 8.45 0.62 -7.16
C ALA A 111 7.55 -0.42 -6.47
N MET A 112 7.49 -0.44 -5.12
CA MET A 112 6.65 -1.35 -4.34
C MET A 112 5.14 -1.15 -4.56
N VAL A 113 4.70 -0.01 -5.12
CA VAL A 113 3.29 0.24 -5.48
C VAL A 113 3.01 0.23 -6.98
N THR A 114 4.03 0.09 -7.82
CA THR A 114 3.90 0.12 -9.29
C THR A 114 4.55 -1.09 -9.95
N ARG A 115 5.87 -1.04 -10.14
CA ARG A 115 6.64 -2.07 -10.86
C ARG A 115 6.55 -3.44 -10.20
N VAL A 116 6.68 -3.50 -8.88
CA VAL A 116 6.70 -4.76 -8.12
C VAL A 116 5.38 -5.51 -8.22
N PRO A 117 4.20 -4.91 -7.93
CA PRO A 117 2.92 -5.61 -8.14
C PRO A 117 2.66 -5.93 -9.62
N ALA A 118 3.08 -5.08 -10.57
CA ALA A 118 2.99 -5.40 -11.99
C ALA A 118 3.80 -6.66 -12.35
N SER A 119 5.03 -6.81 -11.85
CA SER A 119 5.84 -8.02 -12.05
C SER A 119 5.24 -9.26 -11.39
N TYR A 120 4.65 -9.12 -10.20
CA TYR A 120 3.95 -10.23 -9.55
C TYR A 120 2.78 -10.75 -10.40
N MET A 121 2.05 -9.82 -11.03
CA MET A 121 0.91 -10.13 -11.90
C MET A 121 1.29 -10.46 -13.35
N GLN A 122 2.59 -10.46 -13.69
CA GLN A 122 3.09 -10.67 -15.06
C GLN A 122 2.60 -9.61 -16.06
N LEU A 123 2.45 -8.37 -15.57
CA LEU A 123 1.97 -7.20 -16.31
C LEU A 123 3.06 -6.15 -16.53
N GLU A 124 4.31 -6.42 -16.14
CA GLU A 124 5.42 -5.45 -16.18
C GLU A 124 5.76 -4.94 -17.59
N GLN A 125 5.30 -5.66 -18.63
CA GLN A 125 5.43 -5.21 -20.00
C GLN A 125 4.47 -4.05 -20.35
N GLN A 126 3.34 -3.95 -19.66
CA GLN A 126 2.29 -2.98 -19.96
C GLN A 126 2.08 -1.97 -18.83
N HIS A 127 2.27 -2.35 -17.57
CA HIS A 127 1.96 -1.54 -16.39
C HIS A 127 3.16 -1.37 -15.45
N GLY A 128 3.01 -0.41 -14.51
CA GLY A 128 3.93 -0.21 -13.39
C GLY A 128 5.23 0.51 -13.75
N GLN A 129 5.39 0.97 -15.00
CA GLN A 129 6.59 1.65 -15.49
C GLN A 129 6.23 2.74 -16.50
N LEU A 130 6.98 3.84 -16.47
CA LEU A 130 6.92 4.89 -17.50
C LEU A 130 7.97 4.59 -18.57
N ARG A 131 7.55 3.96 -19.67
CA ARG A 131 8.40 3.60 -20.81
C ARG A 131 7.58 3.56 -22.10
N ASP A 132 8.25 3.69 -23.23
CA ASP A 132 7.62 3.56 -24.54
C ASP A 132 6.92 2.20 -24.68
N GLY A 133 5.67 2.22 -25.16
CA GLY A 133 4.83 1.04 -25.35
C GLY A 133 4.08 0.54 -24.10
N ALA A 134 4.30 1.14 -22.92
CA ALA A 134 3.47 0.87 -21.74
C ALA A 134 2.11 1.60 -21.82
N ILE A 135 1.12 1.09 -21.09
CA ILE A 135 -0.17 1.75 -20.91
C ILE A 135 0.03 3.01 -20.07
N ALA A 136 -0.57 4.11 -20.49
CA ALA A 136 -0.47 5.42 -19.84
C ALA A 136 -1.41 5.54 -18.62
N ASP A 137 -1.24 4.62 -17.66
CA ASP A 137 -1.81 4.73 -16.31
C ASP A 137 -0.83 5.50 -15.43
N ILE A 138 -1.14 6.77 -15.16
CA ILE A 138 -0.20 7.73 -14.57
C ILE A 138 -0.85 8.39 -13.36
N CYS A 139 -0.11 8.46 -12.26
CA CYS A 139 -0.46 9.27 -11.09
C CYS A 139 0.62 10.34 -10.89
N TYR A 140 0.27 11.61 -11.06
CA TYR A 140 1.15 12.73 -10.82
C TYR A 140 1.03 13.18 -9.36
N LEU A 141 2.16 13.17 -8.66
CA LEU A 141 2.27 13.54 -7.25
C LEU A 141 3.15 14.80 -7.12
N ASP A 142 2.83 15.66 -6.15
CA ASP A 142 3.73 16.74 -5.71
C ASP A 142 4.81 16.22 -4.73
N ASP A 143 5.66 17.13 -4.26
CA ASP A 143 6.79 16.79 -3.36
C ASP A 143 6.34 16.24 -1.99
N ASP A 144 5.09 16.51 -1.60
CA ASP A 144 4.45 15.99 -0.39
C ASP A 144 3.63 14.70 -0.68
N TYR A 145 3.79 14.13 -1.87
CA TYR A 145 3.07 12.96 -2.37
C TYR A 145 1.54 13.15 -2.38
N ASN A 146 1.04 14.36 -2.63
CA ASN A 146 -0.37 14.61 -2.92
C ASN A 146 -0.66 14.49 -4.40
N VAL A 147 -1.79 13.85 -4.73
CA VAL A 147 -2.25 13.68 -6.10
C VAL A 147 -2.59 15.03 -6.72
N GLN A 148 -1.92 15.33 -7.82
CA GLN A 148 -2.19 16.50 -8.66
C GLN A 148 -2.94 16.08 -9.94
N GLY A 149 -2.77 14.84 -10.40
CA GLY A 149 -3.50 14.33 -11.55
C GLY A 149 -3.44 12.81 -11.65
N VAL A 150 -4.46 12.22 -12.28
CA VAL A 150 -4.53 10.78 -12.58
C VAL A 150 -5.03 10.61 -14.01
N TRP A 151 -4.33 9.77 -14.76
CA TRP A 151 -4.68 9.33 -16.09
C TRP A 151 -4.85 7.82 -16.10
N ARG A 152 -5.83 7.34 -16.87
CA ARG A 152 -6.05 5.92 -17.14
C ARG A 152 -6.06 5.72 -18.64
N GLU A 153 -5.18 4.86 -19.14
CA GLU A 153 -4.99 4.64 -20.57
C GLU A 153 -4.75 5.94 -21.36
N GLY A 154 -4.10 6.93 -20.74
CA GLY A 154 -3.81 8.24 -21.33
C GLY A 154 -4.93 9.27 -21.18
N GLU A 155 -6.11 8.89 -20.72
CA GLU A 155 -7.24 9.80 -20.50
C GLU A 155 -7.25 10.35 -19.07
N PRO A 156 -7.36 11.69 -18.88
CA PRO A 156 -7.41 12.26 -17.54
C PRO A 156 -8.71 11.89 -16.83
N ILE A 157 -8.61 11.26 -15.65
CA ILE A 157 -9.75 10.95 -14.78
C ILE A 157 -9.80 11.83 -13.53
N PHE A 158 -8.68 12.47 -13.18
CA PHE A 158 -8.60 13.47 -12.13
C PHE A 158 -7.53 14.50 -12.48
N THR A 159 -7.85 15.78 -12.31
CA THR A 159 -6.86 16.87 -12.32
C THR A 159 -7.21 17.83 -11.21
N LYS A 160 -6.23 18.14 -10.37
CA LYS A 160 -6.39 19.17 -9.34
C LYS A 160 -6.40 20.51 -10.06
N GLN A 161 -7.50 21.25 -9.96
CA GLN A 161 -7.54 22.62 -10.46
C GLN A 161 -6.53 23.45 -9.67
N GLU A 162 -5.62 24.14 -10.36
CA GLU A 162 -4.81 25.17 -9.72
C GLU A 162 -5.77 26.21 -9.14
N ALA A 163 -5.66 26.48 -7.84
CA ALA A 163 -6.31 27.65 -7.26
C ALA A 163 -5.71 28.86 -7.98
N ASN A 164 -6.52 29.56 -8.77
CA ASN A 164 -6.14 30.80 -9.46
C ASN A 164 -5.26 31.64 -8.54
N ARG A 165 -3.98 31.80 -8.91
CA ARG A 165 -3.09 32.79 -8.32
C ARG A 165 -3.40 34.17 -8.87
#